data_AF-E6PTR7-F1
#
_entry.id   AF-E6PTR7-F1
#
_cell.length_a   1.000
_cell.length_b   1.000
_cell.length_c   1.000
_cell.angle_alpha   90.00
_cell.angle_beta   90.00
_cell.angle_gamma   90.00
#
_symmetry.space_group_name_H-M   'P 1'
#
loop_
_entity.id
_entity.type
_entity.pdbx_description
1 polymer ?
#
loop_
_entity_poly.entity_id
_entity_poly.type
_entity_poly.pdbx_seq_one_letter_code
_entity_poly.pdbx_strand_id
1 'polypeptide(L)'
;MAASENIQAWVKADLNFHVAVLAASRNQLLIPLSTVISSALEMLLSFSARRASNFKKALPDHGKVLEAIRAQDERGAFTSMQKLLSDTRAWRNADRPEPARRASI
;
A
#
# COMPACT_ATOMS: atom_id res chain seq x y z
N MET A 1 11.59 5.17 2.50
CA MET A 1 11.28 3.83 1.95
C MET A 1 12.54 3.12 1.47
N ALA A 2 13.32 3.67 0.52
CA ALA A 2 14.51 3.00 -0.02
C ALA A 2 15.55 2.61 1.07
N ALA A 3 15.82 3.52 2.00
CA ALA A 3 16.75 3.34 3.11
C ALA A 3 16.20 2.45 4.26
N SER A 4 14.97 1.96 4.19
CA SER A 4 14.41 1.15 5.27
C SER A 4 15.13 -0.20 5.36
N GLU A 5 15.73 -0.51 6.51
CA GLU A 5 16.53 -1.73 6.71
C GLU A 5 15.70 -2.91 7.23
N ASN A 6 14.53 -2.63 7.80
CA ASN A 6 13.63 -3.63 8.36
C ASN A 6 12.17 -3.31 8.05
N ILE A 7 11.28 -4.27 8.33
CA ILE A 7 9.84 -4.17 8.06
C ILE A 7 9.21 -2.97 8.77
N GLN A 8 9.60 -2.68 10.02
CA GLN A 8 9.03 -1.56 10.78
C GLN A 8 9.38 -0.21 10.13
N ALA A 9 10.65 -0.04 9.75
CA ALA A 9 11.13 1.13 9.02
C ALA A 9 10.50 1.23 7.62
N TRP A 10 10.16 0.11 6.99
CA TRP A 10 9.45 0.09 5.72
C TRP A 10 8.02 0.60 5.89
N VAL A 11 7.24 -0.04 6.77
CA VAL A 11 5.84 0.29 7.04
C VAL A 11 5.68 1.75 7.43
N LYS A 12 6.53 2.26 8.34
CA LYS A 12 6.50 3.66 8.75
C LYS A 12 6.76 4.61 7.58
N ALA A 13 7.75 4.29 6.75
CA ALA A 13 8.09 5.14 5.62
C ALA A 13 7.05 5.11 4.50
N ASP A 14 6.41 3.95 4.30
CA ASP A 14 5.32 3.73 3.35
C ASP A 14 4.04 4.47 3.80
N LEU A 15 3.65 4.33 5.07
CA LEU A 15 2.56 5.10 5.67
C LEU A 15 2.77 6.61 5.53
N ASN A 16 3.97 7.10 5.84
CA ASN A 16 4.29 8.53 5.70
C ASN A 16 4.16 9.01 4.25
N PHE A 17 4.50 8.17 3.27
CA PHE A 17 4.32 8.49 1.86
C PHE A 17 2.84 8.65 1.52
N HIS A 18 1.98 7.70 1.94
CA HIS A 18 0.54 7.78 1.72
C HIS A 18 -0.10 9.02 2.37
N VAL A 19 0.29 9.33 3.61
CA VAL A 19 -0.20 10.53 4.32
C VAL A 19 0.23 11.81 3.60
N ALA A 20 1.45 11.87 3.08
CA ALA A 20 1.92 13.02 2.30
C ALA A 20 1.11 13.20 1.01
N VAL A 21 0.78 12.12 0.30
CA VAL A 21 -0.09 12.16 -0.90
C VAL A 21 -1.50 12.64 -0.53
N LEU A 22 -2.09 12.15 0.57
CA LEU A 22 -3.39 12.60 1.04
C LEU A 22 -3.38 14.10 1.39
N ALA A 23 -2.34 14.57 2.08
CA ALA A 23 -2.18 15.99 2.42
C ALA A 23 -2.04 16.87 1.16
N ALA A 24 -1.36 16.37 0.13
CA ALA A 24 -1.18 17.07 -1.14
C ALA A 24 -2.50 17.28 -1.90
N SER A 25 -3.55 16.48 -1.65
CA SER A 25 -4.87 16.64 -2.27
C SER A 25 -5.60 17.93 -1.84
N ARG A 26 -5.15 18.60 -0.76
CA ARG A 26 -5.78 19.78 -0.16
C ARG A 26 -7.28 19.63 0.14
N ASN A 27 -7.75 18.39 0.28
CA ASN A 27 -9.15 18.11 0.60
C ASN A 27 -9.36 18.11 2.13
N GLN A 28 -10.02 19.15 2.64
CA GLN A 28 -10.24 19.30 4.08
C GLN A 28 -11.12 18.20 4.70
N LEU A 29 -11.98 17.55 3.91
CA LEU A 29 -12.78 16.41 4.36
C LEU A 29 -11.93 15.17 4.63
N LEU A 30 -10.75 15.08 4.00
CA LEU A 30 -9.83 13.97 4.24
C LEU A 30 -9.03 14.15 5.53
N ILE A 31 -9.02 15.32 6.16
CA ILE A 31 -8.24 15.56 7.39
C ILE A 31 -8.76 14.70 8.56
N PRO A 32 -10.06 14.70 8.92
CA PRO A 32 -10.57 13.83 9.98
C PRO A 32 -10.45 12.35 9.62
N LEU A 33 -10.61 12.03 8.33
CA LEU A 33 -10.53 10.66 7.83
C LEU A 33 -9.09 10.15 7.77
N SER A 34 -8.09 11.04 7.70
CA SER A 34 -6.67 10.69 7.58
C SER A 34 -6.19 9.86 8.76
N THR A 35 -6.68 10.13 9.97
CA THR A 35 -6.33 9.33 11.16
C THR A 35 -6.84 7.89 11.02
N VAL A 36 -8.09 7.71 10.61
CA VAL A 36 -8.69 6.37 10.42
C VAL A 36 -8.02 5.64 9.26
N ILE A 37 -7.79 6.34 8.14
CA ILE A 37 -7.06 5.81 6.98
C ILE A 37 -5.65 5.40 7.39
N SER A 38 -4.96 6.20 8.20
CA SER A 38 -3.59 5.91 8.64
C SER A 38 -3.52 4.63 9.45
N SER A 39 -4.41 4.45 10.44
CA SER A 39 -4.45 3.22 11.22
C SER A 39 -4.78 1.99 10.38
N ALA A 40 -5.75 2.11 9.45
CA ALA A 40 -6.11 1.03 8.54
C ALA A 40 -4.96 0.68 7.58
N LEU A 41 -4.27 1.69 7.04
CA LEU A 41 -3.10 1.51 6.19
C LEU A 41 -1.95 0.88 6.96
N GLU A 42 -1.64 1.34 8.17
CA GLU A 42 -0.57 0.78 8.99
C GLU A 42 -0.77 -0.71 9.24
N MET A 43 -2.00 -1.11 9.57
CA MET A 43 -2.37 -2.53 9.73
C MET A 43 -2.17 -3.31 8.43
N LEU A 44 -2.65 -2.77 7.31
CA LEU A 44 -2.56 -3.41 5.99
C LEU A 44 -1.11 -3.59 5.53
N LEU A 45 -0.31 -2.52 5.63
CA LEU A 45 1.09 -2.48 5.24
C LEU A 45 1.94 -3.41 6.13
N SER A 46 1.69 -3.40 7.44
CA SER A 46 2.35 -4.32 8.38
C SER A 46 2.08 -5.78 8.05
N PHE A 47 0.81 -6.11 7.75
CA PHE A 47 0.41 -7.46 7.39
C PHE A 47 1.04 -7.91 6.07
N SER A 48 1.03 -7.04 5.06
CA SER A 48 1.60 -7.31 3.74
C SER A 48 3.12 -7.50 3.81
N ALA A 49 3.83 -6.58 4.46
CA ALA A 49 5.29 -6.60 4.55
C ALA A 49 5.83 -7.84 5.31
N ARG A 50 5.09 -8.36 6.29
CA ARG A 50 5.46 -9.59 7.02
C ARG A 50 5.30 -10.87 6.20
N ARG A 51 4.43 -10.87 5.20
CA ARG A 51 4.16 -12.02 4.31
C ARG A 51 4.93 -11.95 3.00
N ALA A 52 5.36 -10.76 2.61
CA ALA A 52 6.15 -10.59 1.41
C ALA A 52 7.52 -11.28 1.57
N SER A 53 7.90 -12.09 0.58
CA SER A 53 9.27 -12.62 0.48
C SER A 53 10.31 -11.51 0.37
N ASN A 54 9.91 -10.34 -0.13
CA ASN A 54 10.69 -9.11 -0.14
C ASN A 54 9.77 -7.91 0.12
N PHE A 55 9.88 -7.30 1.30
CA PHE A 55 9.07 -6.14 1.68
C PHE A 55 9.34 -4.89 0.83
N LYS A 56 10.47 -4.80 0.12
CA LYS A 56 10.78 -3.69 -0.80
C LYS A 56 10.27 -3.90 -2.23
N LYS A 57 9.58 -5.01 -2.53
CA LYS A 57 9.14 -5.32 -3.90
C LYS A 57 8.25 -4.24 -4.51
N ALA A 58 7.47 -3.53 -3.69
CA ALA A 58 6.60 -2.45 -4.13
C ALA A 58 7.34 -1.10 -4.35
N LEU A 59 8.63 -0.98 -4.01
CA LEU A 59 9.37 0.27 -4.11
C LEU A 59 9.38 0.88 -5.53
N PRO A 60 9.56 0.12 -6.62
CA PRO A 60 9.51 0.68 -7.97
C PRO A 60 8.13 1.24 -8.32
N ASP A 61 7.05 0.60 -7.85
CA ASP A 61 5.68 1.06 -8.10
C ASP A 61 5.35 2.33 -7.31
N HIS A 62 5.90 2.51 -6.10
CA HIS A 62 5.87 3.79 -5.39
C HIS A 62 6.60 4.90 -6.16
N GLY A 63 7.74 4.56 -6.79
CA GLY A 63 8.46 5.49 -7.66
C GLY A 63 7.58 6.00 -8.81
N LYS A 64 6.80 5.12 -9.46
CA LYS A 64 5.87 5.52 -10.53
C LYS A 64 4.80 6.50 -10.06
N VAL A 65 4.27 6.30 -8.85
CA VAL A 65 3.31 7.26 -8.24
C VAL A 65 3.97 8.62 -8.05
N LEU A 66 5.19 8.65 -7.48
CA LEU A 66 5.92 9.89 -7.25
C LEU A 66 6.18 10.65 -8.56
N GLU A 67 6.64 9.95 -9.60
CA GLU A 67 6.92 10.57 -10.89
C GLU A 67 5.64 11.08 -11.57
N ALA A 68 4.53 10.34 -11.49
CA ALA A 68 3.25 10.79 -12.01
C ALA A 68 2.75 12.06 -11.30
N ILE A 69 2.88 12.13 -9.97
CA ILE A 69 2.54 13.33 -9.20
C ILE A 69 3.44 14.52 -9.60
N ARG A 70 4.75 14.29 -9.75
CA ARG A 70 5.70 15.33 -10.19
C ARG A 70 5.39 15.87 -11.58
N ALA A 71 4.96 15.00 -12.49
CA ALA A 71 4.53 15.36 -13.83
C ALA A 71 3.12 15.98 -13.90
N GLN A 72 2.43 16.12 -12.75
CA GLN A 72 1.02 16.50 -12.67
C GLN A 72 0.08 15.60 -13.49
N ASP A 73 0.46 14.33 -13.68
CA ASP A 73 -0.37 13.31 -14.33
C ASP A 73 -1.29 12.66 -13.29
N GLU A 74 -2.46 13.28 -13.10
CA GLU A 74 -3.49 12.82 -12.17
C GLU A 74 -3.93 11.38 -12.45
N ARG A 75 -4.09 11.03 -13.73
CA ARG A 75 -4.57 9.71 -14.15
C ARG A 75 -3.50 8.65 -13.90
N GLY A 76 -2.24 8.94 -14.24
CA GLY A 76 -1.11 8.07 -13.98
C GLY A 76 -0.90 7.83 -12.49
N ALA A 77 -1.04 8.88 -11.66
CA ALA A 77 -0.93 8.77 -10.21
C ALA A 77 -2.05 7.86 -9.64
N PHE A 78 -3.30 8.08 -10.09
CA PHE A 78 -4.44 7.28 -9.68
C PHE A 78 -4.32 5.81 -10.07
N THR A 79 -3.98 5.52 -11.33
CA THR A 79 -3.81 4.13 -11.82
C THR A 79 -2.66 3.43 -11.10
N SER A 80 -1.54 4.11 -10.86
CA SER A 80 -0.40 3.54 -10.15
C SER A 80 -0.74 3.22 -8.69
N MET A 81 -1.49 4.10 -8.03
CA MET A 81 -1.97 3.87 -6.66
C MET A 81 -2.97 2.70 -6.59
N GLN A 82 -3.90 2.60 -7.55
CA GLN A 82 -4.82 1.46 -7.65
C GLN A 82 -4.08 0.13 -7.83
N LYS A 83 -2.99 0.12 -8.60
CA LYS A 83 -2.17 -1.07 -8.80
C LYS A 83 -1.55 -1.53 -7.48
N LEU A 84 -0.95 -0.62 -6.70
CA LEU A 84 -0.36 -0.94 -5.38
C LEU A 84 -1.40 -1.59 -4.44
N LEU A 85 -2.62 -1.04 -4.39
CA LEU A 85 -3.70 -1.61 -3.58
C LEU A 85 -4.20 -2.96 -4.10
N SER A 86 -4.31 -3.12 -5.42
CA SER A 86 -4.72 -4.37 -6.07
C SER A 86 -3.72 -5.48 -5.83
N ASP A 87 -2.43 -5.17 -5.96
CA ASP A 87 -1.35 -6.09 -5.63
C ASP A 87 -1.47 -6.48 -4.15
N THR A 88 -1.54 -5.52 -3.23
CA THR A 88 -1.73 -5.84 -1.80
C THR A 88 -2.93 -6.78 -1.52
N ARG A 89 -4.05 -6.60 -2.25
CA ARG A 89 -5.22 -7.49 -2.16
C ARG A 89 -4.99 -8.87 -2.76
N ALA A 90 -4.32 -8.96 -3.90
CA ALA A 90 -4.03 -10.23 -4.56
C ALA A 90 -3.14 -11.12 -3.68
N TRP A 91 -2.16 -10.53 -3.00
CA TRP A 91 -1.27 -11.24 -2.08
C TRP A 91 -2.03 -11.78 -0.88
N ARG A 92 -2.97 -10.99 -0.33
CA ARG A 92 -3.86 -11.44 0.74
C ARG A 92 -4.70 -12.65 0.34
N ASN A 93 -5.15 -12.70 -0.92
CA ASN A 93 -6.01 -13.78 -1.41
C ASN A 93 -5.21 -15.03 -1.81
N ALA A 94 -4.00 -14.87 -2.35
CA ALA A 94 -3.10 -15.97 -2.70
C ALA A 94 -2.59 -16.73 -1.46
N ASP A 95 -2.50 -16.06 -0.31
CA ASP A 95 -2.13 -16.66 0.98
C ASP A 95 -3.31 -17.33 1.72
N ARG A 96 -4.52 -17.31 1.13
CA ARG A 96 -5.69 -17.99 1.69
C ARG A 96 -5.60 -19.47 1.33
N PRO A 97 -5.53 -20.41 2.30
CA PRO A 97 -5.54 -21.83 1.98
C PRO A 97 -6.85 -22.18 1.27
N GLU A 98 -6.75 -22.99 0.21
CA GLU A 98 -7.93 -23.52 -0.50
C GLU A 98 -8.81 -24.25 0.54
N PRO A 99 -10.12 -23.97 0.62
CA PRO A 99 -10.98 -24.71 1.54
C PRO A 99 -10.92 -26.18 1.14
N ALA A 100 -10.49 -27.04 2.09
CA ALA A 100 -10.37 -28.47 1.87
C ALA A 100 -11.66 -28.98 1.23
N ARG A 101 -11.56 -29.47 -0.01
CA ARG A 101 -12.69 -30.14 -0.67
C ARG A 101 -13.17 -31.22 0.27
N ARG A 102 -14.36 -31.05 0.83
CA ARG A 102 -15.03 -32.11 1.56
C ARG A 102 -15.16 -33.27 0.57
N ALA A 103 -14.41 -34.34 0.82
CA ALA A 103 -14.63 -35.59 0.12
C ALA A 103 -16.06 -36.02 0.43
N SER A 104 -16.94 -35.89 -0.56
CA SER A 104 -18.26 -36.49 -0.51
C SER A 104 -18.07 -38.00 -0.48
N ILE A 105 -18.51 -38.62 0.60
CA ILE A 105 -18.75 -40.06 0.73
C ILE A 105 -20.10 -40.36 0.07
#